data_AF-A0A1W9YMQ6-F1
#
_entry.id   AF-A0A1W9YMQ6-F1
#
_cell.length_a   1.000
_cell.length_b   1.000
_cell.length_c   1.000
_cell.angle_alpha   90.00
_cell.angle_beta   90.00
_cell.angle_gamma   90.00
#
_symmetry.space_group_name_H-M   'P 1'
#
loop_
_entity.id
_entity.type
_entity.pdbx_description
1 polymer ?
#
loop_
_entity_poly.entity_id
_entity_poly.type
_entity_poly.pdbx_seq_one_letter_code
_entity_poly.pdbx_strand_id
1 'polypeptide(L)' 'VEGNQLINHLSVRASHAERMRSNPDSVRSQLGDSVCSNTGYRQLLARGAILTYSFTEYKTNQPVATERFDAGSCRIQG' A
#
# COMPACT_ATOMS: atom_id res chain seq x y z
N VAL A 1 -17.77 2.03 2.39
CA VAL A 1 -16.57 1.65 3.16
C VAL A 1 -16.70 0.18 3.45
N GLU A 2 -15.96 -0.66 2.73
CA GLU A 2 -15.85 -2.08 3.10
C GLU A 2 -15.16 -2.14 4.47
N GLY A 3 -15.65 -3.02 5.34
CA GLY A 3 -15.15 -3.19 6.71
C GLY A 3 -13.62 -3.30 6.75
N ASN A 4 -13.04 -2.86 7.87
CA ASN A 4 -11.61 -2.85 8.25
C ASN A 4 -10.57 -2.32 7.24
N GLN A 5 -10.94 -1.94 6.02
CA GLN A 5 -10.00 -1.47 5.00
C GLN A 5 -9.85 0.06 5.03
N LEU A 6 -8.61 0.54 5.06
CA LEU A 6 -8.29 1.92 4.73
C LEU A 6 -7.53 1.96 3.39
N ILE A 7 -8.14 2.59 2.39
CA ILE A 7 -7.65 2.60 1.01
C ILE A 7 -7.09 3.98 0.67
N ASN A 8 -5.81 4.04 0.32
CA ASN A 8 -5.14 5.22 -0.20
C ASN A 8 -5.09 5.15 -1.72
N HIS A 9 -5.80 6.06 -2.38
CA HIS A 9 -5.75 6.22 -3.83
C HIS A 9 -4.68 7.24 -4.21
N LEU A 10 -3.70 6.81 -4.99
CA LEU A 10 -2.56 7.64 -5.40
C LEU A 10 -2.44 7.62 -6.92
N SER A 11 -2.26 8.79 -7.52
CA SER A 11 -1.97 8.90 -8.95
C SER A 11 -0.51 9.24 -9.19
N VAL A 12 0.15 8.49 -10.07
CA VAL A 12 1.57 8.66 -10.40
C VAL A 12 1.75 9.04 -11.87
N ARG A 13 2.81 9.79 -12.18
CA ARG A 13 3.14 10.16 -13.56
C ARG A 13 3.60 8.92 -14.35
N ALA A 14 3.40 8.91 -15.67
CA ALA A 14 3.71 7.77 -16.54
C ALA A 14 5.13 7.20 -16.35
N SER A 15 6.16 8.06 -16.35
CA SER A 15 7.56 7.60 -16.17
C SER A 15 7.83 6.97 -14.80
N HIS A 16 7.05 7.33 -13.77
CA HIS A 16 7.13 6.69 -12.45
C HIS A 16 6.29 5.40 -12.42
N ALA A 17 5.13 5.40 -13.07
CA ALA A 17 4.29 4.22 -13.23
C ALA A 17 5.04 3.07 -13.91
N GLU A 18 5.80 3.36 -14.97
CA GLU A 18 6.67 2.39 -15.65
C GLU A 18 7.70 1.79 -14.69
N ARG A 19 8.38 2.62 -13.89
CA ARG A 19 9.36 2.14 -12.91
C ARG A 19 8.72 1.25 -11.84
N MET A 20 7.54 1.63 -11.36
CA MET A 20 6.77 0.83 -10.39
C MET A 20 6.39 -0.53 -10.98
N ARG A 21 5.84 -0.54 -12.21
CA ARG A 21 5.46 -1.78 -12.91
C ARG A 21 6.66 -2.70 -13.15
N SER A 22 7.82 -2.14 -13.46
CA SER A 22 9.05 -2.92 -13.65
C SER A 22 9.71 -3.41 -12.36
N ASN A 23 9.32 -2.88 -11.19
CA ASN A 23 9.95 -3.21 -9.90
C ASN A 23 8.91 -3.45 -8.79
N PRO A 24 7.97 -4.40 -8.95
CA PRO A 24 6.87 -4.59 -8.02
C PRO A 24 7.34 -4.92 -6.59
N ASP A 25 8.38 -5.74 -6.45
CA ASP A 25 8.95 -6.09 -5.13
C ASP A 25 9.52 -4.88 -4.39
N SER A 26 10.13 -3.94 -5.14
CA SER A 26 10.64 -2.70 -4.57
C SER A 26 9.50 -1.79 -4.09
N VAL A 27 8.41 -1.71 -4.86
CA VAL A 27 7.21 -0.95 -4.45
C VAL A 27 6.65 -1.51 -3.15
N ARG A 28 6.46 -2.84 -3.08
CA ARG A 28 5.96 -3.50 -1.88
C ARG A 28 6.90 -3.32 -0.69
N SER A 29 8.21 -3.50 -0.86
CA SER A 29 9.19 -3.34 0.22
C SER A 29 9.18 -1.93 0.78
N GLN A 30 9.26 -0.91 -0.08
CA GLN A 30 9.31 0.49 0.35
C GLN A 30 8.01 0.91 1.08
N LEU A 31 6.85 0.49 0.57
CA LEU A 31 5.57 0.72 1.25
C LEU A 31 5.50 -0.04 2.58
N GLY A 32 5.98 -1.28 2.62
CA GLY A 32 6.06 -2.08 3.84
C GLY A 32 6.92 -1.42 4.91
N ASP A 33 8.10 -0.92 4.55
CA ASP A 33 8.98 -0.20 5.49
C ASP A 33 8.31 1.05 6.05
N SER A 34 7.61 1.82 5.21
CA SER A 34 6.85 3.00 5.64
C SER A 34 5.66 2.65 6.54
N VAL A 35 4.87 1.65 6.17
CA VAL A 35 3.69 1.22 6.93
C VAL A 35 4.10 0.61 8.27
N CYS A 36 5.06 -0.30 8.25
CA CYS A 36 5.44 -1.08 9.43
C CYS A 36 6.32 -0.32 10.41
N SER A 37 6.88 0.84 10.04
CA SER A 37 7.55 1.78 10.94
C SER A 37 6.60 2.82 11.56
N ASN A 38 5.39 2.99 11.02
CA ASN A 38 4.42 3.96 11.53
C ASN A 38 3.59 3.39 12.69
N THR A 39 3.75 3.94 13.89
CA THR A 39 3.04 3.47 15.10
C THR A 39 1.51 3.49 14.97
N GLY A 40 0.94 4.53 14.36
CA GLY A 40 -0.51 4.64 14.19
C GLY A 40 -1.07 3.56 13.27
N TYR A 41 -0.39 3.31 12.15
CA TYR A 41 -0.73 2.21 11.25
C TYR A 41 -0.60 0.87 11.94
N ARG A 42 0.51 0.59 12.64
CA ARG A 42 0.67 -0.66 13.40
C ARG A 42 -0.47 -0.91 14.38
N GLN A 43 -0.95 0.12 15.09
CA GLN A 43 -2.09 -0.01 16.02
C GLN A 43 -3.39 -0.36 15.29
N LEU A 44 -3.65 0.23 14.13
CA LEU A 44 -4.80 -0.12 13.30
C LEU A 44 -4.70 -1.56 12.80
N LEU A 45 -3.53 -1.96 12.28
CA LEU A 45 -3.28 -3.32 11.78
C LEU A 45 -3.46 -4.36 12.89
N ALA A 46 -2.96 -4.09 14.11
CA ALA A 46 -3.16 -4.95 15.28
C ALA A 46 -4.64 -5.16 15.64
N ARG A 47 -5.51 -4.19 15.32
CA ARG A 47 -6.97 -4.28 15.51
C ARG A 47 -7.69 -4.92 14.32
N GLY A 48 -6.93 -5.50 13.38
CA GLY A 48 -7.46 -6.17 12.20
C GLY A 48 -7.72 -5.24 11.03
N ALA A 49 -7.22 -3.99 11.04
CA ALA A 49 -7.30 -3.14 9.85
C ALA A 49 -6.40 -3.65 8.72
N ILE A 50 -6.78 -3.34 7.48
CA ILE A 50 -6.00 -3.61 6.28
C ILE A 50 -5.72 -2.28 5.59
N LEU A 51 -4.46 -1.92 5.44
CA LEU A 51 -4.04 -0.76 4.65
C LEU A 51 -3.84 -1.17 3.21
N THR A 52 -4.57 -0.51 2.31
CA THR A 52 -4.47 -0.75 0.86
C THR A 52 -3.95 0.51 0.18
N TYR A 53 -2.91 0.38 -0.64
CA TYR A 53 -2.49 1.42 -1.56
C TYR A 53 -2.90 1.03 -2.98
N SER A 54 -3.69 1.89 -3.63
CA SER A 54 -4.12 1.72 -5.02
C SER A 54 -3.50 2.82 -5.86
N PHE A 55 -2.58 2.43 -6.74
CA PHE A 55 -1.89 3.36 -7.63
C PHE A 55 -2.50 3.33 -9.02
N THR A 56 -2.84 4.50 -9.54
CA THR A 56 -3.24 4.69 -10.93
C THR A 56 -2.28 5.62 -11.64
N GLU A 57 -2.20 5.48 -12.96
CA GLU A 57 -1.46 6.40 -13.79
C GLU A 57 -2.27 7.68 -14.01
N TYR A 58 -1.63 8.81 -13.81
CA TYR A 58 -2.24 10.13 -13.90
C TYR A 58 -2.82 10.37 -15.31
N LYS A 59 -4.05 10.90 -15.37
CA LYS A 59 -4.88 11.17 -16.57
C LYS A 59 -5.45 9.95 -17.30
N THR A 60 -4.79 8.80 -17.27
CA THR A 60 -5.31 7.60 -17.93
C THR A 60 -6.13 6.72 -16.98
N ASN A 61 -5.96 6.89 -15.67
CA ASN A 61 -6.53 6.05 -14.61
C ASN A 61 -6.19 4.55 -14.77
N GLN A 62 -5.16 4.23 -15.56
CA GLN A 62 -4.72 2.85 -15.72
C GLN A 62 -4.13 2.35 -14.40
N PRO A 63 -4.47 1.14 -13.95
CA PRO A 63 -3.86 0.54 -12.77
C PRO A 63 -2.33 0.45 -12.92
N VAL A 64 -1.62 0.74 -11.82
CA VAL A 64 -0.16 0.65 -11.73
C VAL A 64 0.24 -0.44 -10.74
N ALA A 65 -0.27 -0.34 -9.51
CA ALA A 65 0.01 -1.30 -8.44
C ALA A 65 -1.15 -1.29 -7.42
N THR A 66 -1.34 -2.41 -6.73
CA THR A 66 -2.21 -2.46 -5.55
C THR A 66 -1.54 -3.29 -4.47
N GLU A 67 -1.17 -2.65 -3.36
CA GLU A 67 -0.50 -3.30 -2.24
C GLU A 67 -1.39 -3.31 -1.01
N ARG A 68 -1.38 -4.43 -0.29
CA ARG A 68 -2.12 -4.60 0.96
C ARG A 68 -1.19 -4.99 2.09
N PHE A 69 -1.43 -4.39 3.26
CA PHE A 69 -0.70 -4.62 4.49
C PHE A 69 -1.68 -4.86 5.64
N ASP A 70 -1.49 -5.97 6.33
CA ASP A 70 -2.20 -6.41 7.53
C ASP A 70 -1.21 -6.59 8.70
N ALA A 71 -1.68 -7.08 9.85
CA ALA A 71 -0.81 -7.37 10.99
C ALA A 71 0.34 -8.33 10.64
N GLY A 72 0.07 -9.36 9.82
CA GLY A 72 1.05 -10.35 9.39
C GLY A 72 2.17 -9.74 8.55
N SER A 73 1.83 -8.81 7.67
CA SER A 73 2.77 -8.07 6.83
C SER A 73 3.83 -7.31 7.66
N CYS A 74 3.45 -6.84 8.85
CA CYS A 74 4.35 -6.11 9.77
C CYS A 74 4.88 -6.96 10.94
N ARG A 75 4.71 -8.29 10.87
CA ARG A 75 5.09 -9.25 11.94
C ARG A 75 4.56 -8.83 13.32
N ILE A 76 3.37 -8.24 13.35
CA ILE A 76 2.69 -7.89 14.59
C ILE A 76 2.03 -9.17 15.11
N GLN A 77 2.44 -9.60 16.29
CA GLN A 77 1.75 -10.69 16.99
C GLN A 77 0.47 -10.11 17.59
N GLY A 78 -0.66 -10.76 17.31
CA GLY A 78 -1.98 -10.42 17.85
C GLY A 78 -2.16 -10.84 19.28
#